data_AF-A0A954HAI6-F1
#
_entry.id   AF-A0A954HAI6-F1
#
_cell.length_a   1.000
_cell.length_b   1.000
_cell.length_c   1.000
_cell.angle_alpha   90.00
_cell.angle_beta   90.00
_cell.angle_gamma   90.00
#
_symmetry.space_group_name_H-M   'P 1'
#
loop_
_entity.id
_entity.type
_entity.pdbx_description
1 polymer ?
#
loop_
_entity_poly.entity_id
_entity_poly.type
_entity_poly.pdbx_seq_one_letter_code
_entity_poly.pdbx_strand_id
1 'polypeptide(L)'
;MTDSIRLGLCCIFAEEPIKFRNTTVTACQKLTSKERKQKLAELCRQNAEALLQSLEYCAAQKIGCFRVNSQILPVKTHPEVGYQLEELPSGKEIIALFQQCGEFSRQNGLRTCFHPDQFVVLNSPREDVVARSVLELEYQSEVAEWIG
;
A
#
# COMPACT_ATOMS: atom_id res chain seq x y z
N MET A 1 -14.77 -14.99 -26.83
CA MET A 1 -13.46 -14.31 -26.71
C MET A 1 -12.61 -15.25 -25.87
N THR A 2 -11.48 -15.73 -26.38
CA THR A 2 -10.62 -16.66 -25.65
C THR A 2 -10.20 -16.01 -24.35
N ASP A 3 -10.61 -16.56 -23.20
CA ASP A 3 -10.07 -16.22 -21.89
C ASP A 3 -8.58 -16.54 -21.92
N SER A 4 -7.76 -15.55 -22.27
CA SER A 4 -6.32 -15.64 -22.23
C SER A 4 -5.86 -15.47 -20.79
N ILE A 5 -4.85 -16.24 -20.41
CA ILE A 5 -4.23 -16.18 -19.09
C ILE A 5 -3.76 -14.73 -18.85
N ARG A 6 -4.22 -14.12 -17.76
CA ARG A 6 -3.75 -12.82 -17.29
C ARG A 6 -2.58 -13.01 -16.34
N LEU A 7 -1.39 -12.64 -16.78
CA LEU A 7 -0.20 -12.64 -15.93
C LEU A 7 -0.27 -11.53 -14.89
N GLY A 8 0.34 -11.77 -13.72
CA GLY A 8 0.41 -10.80 -12.63
C GLY A 8 1.79 -10.72 -11.99
N LEU A 9 2.21 -9.52 -11.63
CA LEU A 9 3.45 -9.24 -10.91
C LEU A 9 3.17 -8.97 -9.43
N CYS A 10 4.12 -9.29 -8.56
CA CYS A 10 3.94 -9.23 -7.12
C CYS A 10 4.96 -8.32 -6.43
N CYS A 11 4.49 -7.19 -5.90
CA CYS A 11 5.09 -6.34 -4.88
C CYS A 11 6.43 -5.64 -5.20
N ILE A 12 7.39 -6.30 -5.85
CA ILE A 12 8.76 -5.82 -6.02
C ILE A 12 9.30 -6.10 -7.42
N PHE A 13 10.34 -5.36 -7.77
CA PHE A 13 11.06 -5.50 -9.04
C PHE A 13 12.51 -5.91 -8.74
N ALA A 14 13.01 -6.88 -9.48
CA ALA A 14 14.39 -7.36 -9.32
C ALA A 14 15.39 -6.43 -10.03
N GLU A 15 15.07 -6.04 -11.26
CA GLU A 15 15.96 -5.27 -12.13
C GLU A 15 15.54 -3.80 -12.27
N GLU A 16 14.23 -3.54 -12.28
CA GLU A 16 13.72 -2.17 -12.40
C GLU A 16 13.99 -1.35 -11.13
N PRO A 17 14.33 -0.06 -11.25
CA PRO A 17 14.66 0.80 -10.11
C PRO A 17 13.43 1.25 -9.29
N ILE A 18 12.35 0.48 -9.29
CA ILE A 18 11.08 0.77 -8.60
C ILE A 18 11.16 0.19 -7.19
N LYS A 19 11.14 1.05 -6.16
CA LYS A 19 11.34 0.64 -4.76
C LYS A 19 10.29 1.23 -3.83
N PHE A 20 9.50 0.35 -3.23
CA PHE A 20 8.68 0.67 -2.08
C PHE A 20 9.55 0.86 -0.84
N ARG A 21 9.20 1.83 -0.01
CA ARG A 21 9.90 2.22 1.20
C ARG A 21 9.09 1.81 2.42
N ASN A 22 9.80 1.46 3.48
CA ASN A 22 9.21 1.11 4.76
C ASN A 22 10.06 1.68 5.91
N THR A 23 9.52 1.67 7.11
CA THR A 23 10.20 2.05 8.35
C THR A 23 9.83 1.07 9.47
N THR A 24 10.65 1.02 10.52
CA THR A 24 10.35 0.24 11.72
C THR A 24 9.65 1.09 12.77
N VAL A 25 8.87 0.45 13.65
CA VAL A 25 8.25 1.08 14.81
C VAL A 25 9.30 1.76 15.70
N THR A 26 10.42 1.08 15.97
CA THR A 26 11.53 1.62 16.77
C THR A 26 12.10 2.89 16.18
N ALA A 27 12.23 2.99 14.85
CA ALA A 27 12.71 4.20 14.21
C ALA A 27 11.70 5.35 14.33
N CYS A 28 10.40 5.05 14.29
CA CYS A 28 9.33 6.04 14.50
C CYS A 28 9.25 6.52 15.96
N GLN A 29 9.45 5.64 16.94
CA GLN A 29 9.41 5.99 18.38
C GLN A 29 10.55 6.93 18.80
N LYS A 30 11.68 6.92 18.08
CA LYS A 30 12.83 7.80 18.36
C LYS A 30 12.62 9.24 17.90
N LEU A 31 11.58 9.51 17.12
CA LEU A 31 11.30 10.82 16.53
C LEU A 31 10.25 11.57 17.35
N THR A 32 10.29 12.90 17.29
CA THR A 32 9.15 13.71 17.77
C THR A 32 7.92 13.45 16.92
N SER A 33 6.72 13.75 17.45
CA SER A 33 5.46 13.57 16.71
C SER A 33 5.49 14.27 15.35
N LYS A 34 6.03 15.50 15.29
CA LYS A 34 6.14 16.29 14.05
C LYS A 34 7.08 15.64 13.04
N GLU A 35 8.29 15.27 13.44
CA GLU A 35 9.27 14.61 12.56
C GLU A 35 8.77 13.26 12.07
N ARG A 36 8.12 12.50 12.96
CA ARG A 36 7.49 11.22 12.63
C ARG A 36 6.43 11.39 11.55
N LYS A 37 5.51 12.34 11.70
CA LYS A 37 4.46 12.61 10.71
C LYS A 37 5.05 13.07 9.37
N GLN A 38 6.08 13.92 9.38
CA GLN A 38 6.78 14.34 8.16
C GLN A 38 7.45 13.16 7.45
N LYS A 39 8.15 12.30 8.20
CA LYS A 39 8.78 11.09 7.66
C LYS A 39 7.74 10.14 7.06
N LEU A 40 6.63 9.90 7.76
CA LEU A 40 5.57 9.02 7.28
C LEU A 40 4.89 9.57 6.03
N ALA A 41 4.59 10.87 5.98
CA ALA A 41 4.06 11.53 4.79
C ALA A 41 4.95 11.32 3.56
N GLU A 42 6.26 11.53 3.73
CA GLU A 42 7.22 11.36 2.65
C GLU A 42 7.31 9.90 2.18
N LEU A 43 7.31 8.93 3.10
CA LEU A 43 7.29 7.51 2.75
C LEU A 43 6.02 7.13 1.98
N CYS A 44 4.85 7.59 2.43
CA CYS A 44 3.57 7.33 1.76
C CYS A 44 3.53 7.94 0.36
N ARG A 45 4.03 9.18 0.19
CA ARG A 45 4.16 9.84 -1.12
C ARG A 45 5.07 9.04 -2.07
N GLN A 46 6.26 8.66 -1.61
CA GLN A 46 7.20 7.85 -2.39
C GLN A 46 6.61 6.48 -2.77
N ASN A 47 5.80 5.90 -1.90
CA ASN A 47 5.13 4.63 -2.15
C ASN A 47 3.99 4.75 -3.16
N ALA A 48 3.23 5.84 -3.15
CA ALA A 48 2.24 6.14 -4.18
C ALA A 48 2.91 6.32 -5.56
N GLU A 49 4.03 7.04 -5.60
CA GLU A 49 4.83 7.23 -6.83
C GLU A 49 5.40 5.90 -7.35
N ALA A 50 5.94 5.07 -6.46
CA ALA A 50 6.43 3.73 -6.82
C ALA A 50 5.30 2.83 -7.32
N LEU A 51 4.08 2.94 -6.76
CA LEU A 51 2.92 2.21 -7.25
C LEU A 51 2.56 2.63 -8.67
N LEU A 52 2.49 3.93 -8.95
CA LEU A 52 2.22 4.42 -10.31
C LEU A 52 3.25 3.89 -11.31
N GLN A 53 4.55 3.99 -10.99
CA GLN A 53 5.63 3.44 -11.83
C GLN A 53 5.48 1.92 -12.03
N SER A 54 5.04 1.19 -11.00
CA SER A 54 4.79 -0.25 -11.09
C SER A 54 3.68 -0.58 -12.08
N LEU A 55 2.60 0.22 -12.06
CA LEU A 55 1.46 0.07 -12.94
C LEU A 55 1.82 0.45 -14.38
N GLU A 56 2.56 1.55 -14.57
CA GLU A 56 3.10 1.97 -15.87
C GLU A 56 3.97 0.88 -16.49
N TYR A 57 4.86 0.28 -15.70
CA TYR A 57 5.66 -0.86 -16.14
C TYR A 57 4.78 -2.05 -16.54
N CYS A 58 3.80 -2.42 -15.71
CA CYS A 58 2.90 -3.53 -16.00
C CYS A 58 2.13 -3.30 -17.31
N ALA A 59 1.62 -2.09 -17.54
CA ALA A 59 0.95 -1.72 -18.78
C ALA A 59 1.90 -1.85 -19.99
N ALA A 60 3.12 -1.30 -19.89
CA ALA A 60 4.13 -1.39 -20.95
C ALA A 60 4.53 -2.84 -21.29
N GLN A 61 4.63 -3.70 -20.28
CA GLN A 61 5.00 -5.11 -20.43
C GLN A 61 3.80 -6.05 -20.66
N LYS A 62 2.59 -5.51 -20.80
CA LYS A 62 1.33 -6.28 -20.97
C LYS A 62 1.06 -7.28 -19.84
N ILE A 63 1.47 -6.93 -18.62
CA ILE A 63 1.13 -7.64 -17.39
C ILE A 63 -0.19 -7.08 -16.89
N GLY A 64 -1.25 -7.89 -16.86
CA GLY A 64 -2.61 -7.40 -16.59
C GLY A 64 -2.99 -7.31 -15.10
N CYS A 65 -2.11 -7.71 -14.18
CA CYS A 65 -2.38 -7.72 -12.75
C CYS A 65 -1.15 -7.29 -11.94
N PHE A 66 -1.37 -6.55 -10.86
CA PHE A 66 -0.32 -6.16 -9.93
C PHE A 66 -0.78 -6.34 -8.48
N ARG A 67 -0.03 -7.14 -7.71
CA ARG A 67 -0.24 -7.27 -6.28
C ARG A 67 0.51 -6.16 -5.56
N VAL A 68 -0.26 -5.26 -4.95
CA VAL A 68 0.23 -4.11 -4.19
C VAL A 68 0.96 -4.59 -2.94
N ASN A 69 2.01 -3.87 -2.57
CA ASN A 69 2.74 -4.13 -1.35
C ASN A 69 1.84 -3.87 -0.13
N SER A 70 1.62 -4.87 0.72
CA SER A 70 0.79 -4.74 1.92
C SER A 70 1.27 -3.67 2.90
N GLN A 71 2.56 -3.30 2.88
CA GLN A 71 3.16 -2.26 3.72
C GLN A 71 3.27 -0.90 2.99
N ILE A 72 2.41 -0.65 2.00
CA ILE A 72 2.43 0.58 1.20
C ILE A 72 2.19 1.85 2.03
N LEU A 73 1.47 1.74 3.14
CA LEU A 73 1.44 2.74 4.22
C LEU A 73 2.18 2.19 5.45
N PRO A 74 3.45 2.55 5.66
CA PRO A 74 4.26 1.99 6.74
C PRO A 74 3.62 2.21 8.10
N VAL A 75 3.61 1.17 8.95
CA VAL A 75 3.17 1.19 10.37
C VAL A 75 1.76 1.76 10.65
N LYS A 76 0.90 1.88 9.61
CA LYS A 76 -0.43 2.52 9.67
C LYS A 76 -1.30 2.05 10.84
N THR A 77 -1.31 0.74 11.10
CA THR A 77 -2.18 0.06 12.08
C THR A 77 -1.52 -0.15 13.44
N HIS A 78 -0.29 0.31 13.65
CA HIS A 78 0.43 0.08 14.90
C HIS A 78 -0.17 0.90 16.06
N PRO A 79 -0.40 0.32 17.26
CA PRO A 79 -1.09 1.01 18.35
C PRO A 79 -0.42 2.31 18.83
N GLU A 80 0.91 2.39 18.79
CA GLU A 80 1.65 3.56 19.33
C GLU A 80 2.10 4.59 18.28
N VAL A 81 2.24 4.15 17.03
CA VAL A 81 2.83 4.97 15.95
C VAL A 81 1.96 5.02 14.69
N GLY A 82 0.79 4.38 14.73
CA GLY A 82 -0.22 4.44 13.69
C GLY A 82 -0.79 5.84 13.52
N TYR A 83 -1.52 6.02 12.44
CA TYR A 83 -1.99 7.33 12.00
C TYR A 83 -3.19 7.18 11.05
N GLN A 84 -3.86 8.29 10.80
CA GLN A 84 -4.74 8.45 9.64
C GLN A 84 -4.02 9.30 8.58
N LEU A 85 -4.27 9.06 7.29
CA LEU A 85 -3.54 9.78 6.24
C LEU A 85 -3.83 11.27 6.29
N GLU A 86 -5.06 11.64 6.63
CA GLU A 86 -5.54 13.01 6.77
C GLU A 86 -4.81 13.79 7.87
N GLU A 87 -4.22 13.09 8.84
CA GLU A 87 -3.46 13.71 9.92
C GLU A 87 -1.99 13.97 9.56
N LEU A 88 -1.54 13.45 8.41
CA LEU A 88 -0.19 13.66 7.91
C LEU A 88 -0.10 14.98 7.13
N PRO A 89 1.07 15.63 7.13
CA PRO A 89 1.36 16.72 6.19
C PRO A 89 1.07 16.26 4.75
N SER A 90 0.27 17.06 4.04
CA SER A 90 -0.15 16.77 2.66
C SER A 90 -0.88 15.43 2.47
N GLY A 91 -1.61 14.98 3.50
CA GLY A 91 -2.37 13.72 3.46
C GLY A 91 -3.35 13.64 2.29
N LYS A 92 -4.07 14.72 2.00
CA LYS A 92 -5.04 14.77 0.88
C LYS A 92 -4.36 14.61 -0.47
N GLU A 93 -3.19 15.24 -0.65
CA GLU A 93 -2.39 15.12 -1.86
C GLU A 93 -1.85 13.70 -2.02
N ILE A 94 -1.44 13.05 -0.94
CA ILE A 94 -1.00 11.64 -0.97
C ILE A 94 -2.16 10.72 -1.38
N ILE A 95 -3.36 10.91 -0.80
CA ILE A 95 -4.57 10.17 -1.22
C ILE A 95 -4.84 10.39 -2.71
N ALA A 96 -4.73 11.64 -3.18
CA ALA A 96 -4.94 11.96 -4.60
C ALA A 96 -3.91 11.27 -5.51
N LEU A 97 -2.67 11.05 -5.07
CA LEU A 97 -1.68 10.25 -5.82
C LEU A 97 -2.09 8.76 -5.91
N PHE A 98 -2.61 8.18 -4.84
CA PHE A 98 -3.17 6.81 -4.89
C PHE A 98 -4.39 6.74 -5.83
N GLN A 99 -5.26 7.74 -5.80
CA GLN A 99 -6.41 7.81 -6.71
C GLN A 99 -5.99 7.89 -8.19
N GLN A 100 -4.90 8.60 -8.49
CA GLN A 100 -4.29 8.60 -9.83
C GLN A 100 -3.81 7.21 -10.23
N CYS A 101 -3.24 6.42 -9.31
CA CYS A 101 -2.86 5.03 -9.58
C CYS A 101 -4.08 4.18 -9.95
N GLY A 102 -5.21 4.39 -9.26
CA GLY A 102 -6.45 3.67 -9.57
C GLY A 102 -7.06 4.06 -10.91
N GLU A 103 -7.04 5.36 -11.24
CA GLU A 103 -7.47 5.83 -12.54
C GLU A 103 -6.62 5.26 -13.67
N PHE A 104 -5.28 5.28 -13.51
CA PHE A 104 -4.36 4.65 -14.45
C PHE A 104 -4.64 3.15 -14.63
N SER A 105 -4.88 2.44 -13.52
CA SER A 105 -5.18 0.99 -13.56
C SER A 105 -6.44 0.69 -14.37
N ARG A 106 -7.53 1.44 -14.14
CA ARG A 106 -8.79 1.29 -14.88
C ARG A 106 -8.62 1.58 -16.37
N GLN A 107 -7.93 2.68 -16.71
CA GLN A 107 -7.68 3.07 -18.10
C GLN A 107 -6.88 2.03 -18.88
N ASN A 108 -5.98 1.30 -18.22
CA ASN A 108 -5.11 0.29 -18.83
C ASN A 108 -5.61 -1.15 -18.62
N GLY A 109 -6.79 -1.35 -18.03
CA GLY A 109 -7.35 -2.68 -17.77
C GLY A 109 -6.52 -3.53 -16.79
N LEU A 110 -5.74 -2.89 -15.92
CA LEU A 110 -4.94 -3.54 -14.89
C LEU A 110 -5.82 -3.89 -13.69
N ARG A 111 -5.65 -5.11 -13.16
CA ARG A 111 -6.26 -5.51 -11.89
C ARG A 111 -5.25 -5.33 -10.76
N THR A 112 -5.64 -4.63 -9.71
CA THR A 112 -4.88 -4.55 -8.46
C THR A 112 -5.39 -5.61 -7.48
N CYS A 113 -4.52 -6.08 -6.60
CA CYS A 113 -4.91 -6.93 -5.48
C CYS A 113 -3.95 -6.77 -4.31
N PHE A 114 -4.34 -7.31 -3.16
CA PHE A 114 -3.51 -7.37 -1.98
C PHE A 114 -3.37 -8.80 -1.48
N HIS A 115 -2.33 -9.04 -0.68
CA HIS A 115 -2.18 -10.25 0.11
C HIS A 115 -1.67 -9.84 1.49
N PRO A 116 -2.56 -9.71 2.49
CA PRO A 116 -2.18 -9.35 3.84
C PRO A 116 -1.08 -10.25 4.40
N ASP A 117 -0.28 -9.71 5.31
CA ASP A 117 0.83 -10.45 5.93
C ASP A 117 0.30 -11.67 6.72
N GLN A 118 1.18 -12.65 6.96
CA GLN A 118 0.91 -13.88 7.71
C GLN A 118 0.40 -13.65 9.14
N PHE A 119 0.52 -12.43 9.67
CA PHE A 119 0.02 -12.05 10.98
C PHE A 119 -1.48 -11.73 11.01
N VAL A 120 -2.13 -11.64 9.85
CA VAL A 120 -3.59 -11.44 9.72
C VAL A 120 -4.29 -12.80 9.85
N VAL A 121 -4.82 -13.09 11.03
CA VAL A 121 -5.44 -14.38 11.40
C VAL A 121 -6.83 -14.15 11.99
N LEU A 122 -7.85 -14.06 11.13
CA LEU A 122 -9.24 -13.81 11.51
C LEU A 122 -9.88 -14.93 12.34
N ASN A 123 -9.40 -16.17 12.19
CA ASN A 123 -9.89 -17.34 12.93
C ASN A 123 -9.04 -17.66 14.17
N SER A 124 -8.26 -16.70 14.66
CA SER A 124 -7.45 -16.90 15.87
C SER A 124 -8.36 -17.09 17.10
N PRO A 125 -8.01 -18.01 18.03
CA PRO A 125 -8.70 -18.12 19.31
C PRO A 125 -8.44 -16.94 20.24
N ARG A 126 -7.52 -16.04 19.87
CA ARG A 126 -7.14 -14.87 20.64
C ARG A 126 -7.81 -13.60 20.10
N GLU A 127 -8.65 -12.99 20.92
CA GLU A 127 -9.40 -11.77 20.54
C GLU A 127 -8.49 -10.61 20.13
N ASP A 128 -7.32 -10.44 20.78
CA ASP A 128 -6.37 -9.39 20.43
C ASP A 128 -5.75 -9.56 19.04
N VAL A 129 -5.57 -10.81 18.59
CA VAL A 129 -5.09 -11.14 17.25
C VAL A 129 -6.18 -10.88 16.21
N VAL A 130 -7.43 -11.25 16.51
CA VAL A 130 -8.57 -10.98 15.62
C VAL A 130 -8.74 -9.47 15.43
N ALA A 131 -8.75 -8.69 16.52
CA ALA A 131 -8.87 -7.24 16.46
C ALA A 131 -7.78 -6.58 15.59
N ARG A 132 -6.52 -6.99 15.75
CA ARG A 132 -5.41 -6.50 14.90
C ARG A 132 -5.56 -6.92 13.43
N SER A 133 -6.05 -8.13 13.19
CA SER A 133 -6.30 -8.64 11.84
C SER A 133 -7.38 -7.84 11.12
N VAL A 134 -8.44 -7.46 11.84
CA VAL A 134 -9.51 -6.59 11.31
C VAL A 134 -8.94 -5.22 10.94
N LEU A 135 -8.16 -4.59 11.83
CA LEU A 135 -7.54 -3.29 11.55
C LEU A 135 -6.64 -3.32 10.31
N GLU A 136 -5.88 -4.40 10.11
CA GLU A 136 -5.04 -4.57 8.92
C GLU A 136 -5.87 -4.72 7.64
N LEU A 137 -6.97 -5.47 7.69
CA LEU A 137 -7.89 -5.60 6.56
C LEU A 137 -8.64 -4.30 6.24
N GLU A 138 -9.04 -3.54 7.26
CA GLU A 138 -9.64 -2.22 7.09
C GLU A 138 -8.66 -1.27 6.39
N TYR A 139 -7.40 -1.25 6.83
CA TYR A 139 -6.34 -0.49 6.17
C TYR A 139 -6.16 -0.90 4.70
N GLN A 140 -6.09 -2.21 4.40
CA GLN A 140 -5.94 -2.64 3.00
C GLN A 140 -7.17 -2.32 2.15
N SER A 141 -8.36 -2.36 2.75
CA SER A 141 -9.61 -1.96 2.11
C SER A 141 -9.63 -0.46 1.81
N GLU A 142 -9.17 0.38 2.74
CA GLU A 142 -9.01 1.83 2.56
C GLU A 142 -8.11 2.15 1.36
N VAL A 143 -6.95 1.50 1.23
CA VAL A 143 -6.09 1.69 0.06
C VAL A 143 -6.75 1.14 -1.21
N ALA A 144 -7.43 -0.01 -1.13
CA ALA A 144 -8.15 -0.59 -2.27
C ALA A 144 -9.22 0.37 -2.82
N GLU A 145 -9.98 1.04 -1.95
CA GLU A 145 -10.97 2.04 -2.37
C GLU A 145 -10.35 3.21 -3.15
N TRP A 146 -9.14 3.63 -2.80
CA TRP A 146 -8.45 4.68 -3.55
C TRP A 146 -7.95 4.22 -4.91
N ILE A 147 -7.44 2.98 -4.99
CA ILE A 147 -6.81 2.46 -6.22
C ILE A 147 -7.79 1.69 -7.13
N GLY A 148 -9.07 1.61 -6.76
CA GLY A 148 -10.15 1.05 -7.59
C GLY A 148 -10.09 -0.47 -7.76
#